data_AF-A0AAN9NNU9-F1
#
_entry.id   AF-A0AAN9NNU9-F1
#
_cell.length_a   1.000
_cell.length_b   1.000
_cell.length_c   1.000
_cell.angle_alpha   90.00
_cell.angle_beta   90.00
_cell.angle_gamma   90.00
#
_symmetry.space_group_name_H-M   'P 1'
#
loop_
_entity.id
_entity.type
_entity.pdbx_description
1 polymer ?
#
loop_
_entity_poly.entity_id
_entity_poly.type
_entity_poly.pdbx_seq_one_letter_code
_entity_poly.pdbx_strand_id
1 'polypeptide(L)'
;MEFPSDEATFSNDEVFMVGSSLLVQGIYTEQAKHASVYFPREQSWYDLRTGVVYKGGVTHKLEVTEETIPVFQRELVCIHVDEK
;
A
#
# COMPACT_ATOMS: atom_id res chain seq x y z
N MET A 1 -3.02 -8.42 -13.02
CA MET A 1 -3.47 -7.36 -12.11
C MET A 1 -3.74 -8.02 -10.77
N GLU A 2 -3.08 -7.58 -9.69
CA GLU A 2 -3.15 -8.22 -8.36
C GLU A 2 -4.51 -8.05 -7.65
N PHE A 3 -5.29 -7.03 -8.04
CA PHE A 3 -6.60 -6.71 -7.43
C PHE A 3 -7.67 -6.50 -8.52
N PRO A 4 -8.03 -7.55 -9.28
CA PRO A 4 -8.93 -7.43 -10.44
C PRO A 4 -10.37 -7.04 -10.07
N SER A 5 -10.77 -7.21 -8.81
CA SER A 5 -12.10 -6.86 -8.30
C SER A 5 -12.17 -5.47 -7.66
N ASP A 6 -11.06 -4.74 -7.55
CA ASP A 6 -11.02 -3.41 -6.95
C ASP A 6 -10.70 -2.36 -8.02
N GLU A 7 -11.74 -1.86 -8.70
CA GLU A 7 -11.63 -0.90 -9.81
C GLU A 7 -10.85 0.38 -9.44
N ALA A 8 -10.85 0.75 -8.15
CA ALA A 8 -10.07 1.89 -7.65
C ALA A 8 -8.55 1.72 -7.84
N THR A 9 -8.08 0.49 -8.06
CA THR A 9 -6.68 0.19 -8.38
C THR A 9 -6.33 0.37 -9.86
N PHE A 10 -7.33 0.56 -10.74
CA PHE A 10 -7.10 0.65 -12.20
C PHE A 10 -6.60 2.02 -12.65
N SER A 11 -6.76 3.05 -11.81
CA SER A 11 -6.47 4.45 -12.13
C SER A 11 -5.21 4.99 -11.45
N ASN A 12 -4.45 4.17 -10.73
CA ASN A 12 -3.32 4.63 -9.92
C ASN A 12 -1.98 4.38 -10.63
N ASP A 13 -1.55 5.35 -11.44
CA ASP A 13 -0.27 5.29 -12.16
C ASP A 13 0.95 5.47 -11.25
N GLU A 14 0.75 5.98 -10.02
CA GLU A 14 1.83 6.28 -9.07
C GLU A 14 2.04 5.19 -8.02
N VAL A 15 1.15 4.20 -7.96
CA VAL A 15 1.20 3.08 -7.00
C VAL A 15 1.43 1.79 -7.73
N PHE A 16 2.45 1.05 -7.34
CA PHE A 16 2.75 -0.25 -7.96
C PHE A 16 3.08 -1.30 -6.91
N MET A 17 2.81 -2.55 -7.27
CA MET A 17 3.11 -3.72 -6.46
C MET A 17 4.50 -4.28 -6.81
N VAL A 18 5.32 -4.55 -5.80
CA VAL A 18 6.57 -5.31 -5.94
C VAL A 18 6.34 -6.72 -5.39
N GLY A 19 6.32 -7.70 -6.30
CA GLY A 19 5.87 -9.04 -5.98
C GLY A 19 4.40 -9.05 -5.55
N SER A 20 4.02 -10.03 -4.74
CA SER A 20 2.63 -10.22 -4.30
C SER A 20 2.27 -9.45 -3.02
N SER A 21 3.19 -8.71 -2.41
CA SER A 21 2.98 -8.26 -1.04
C SER A 21 3.50 -6.87 -0.68
N LEU A 22 4.32 -6.25 -1.52
CA LEU A 22 4.77 -4.87 -1.27
C LEU A 22 4.04 -3.90 -2.19
N LEU A 23 3.58 -2.80 -1.63
CA LEU A 23 3.02 -1.66 -2.36
C LEU A 23 3.97 -0.48 -2.19
N VAL A 24 4.36 0.12 -3.31
CA VAL A 24 5.29 1.24 -3.36
C VAL A 24 4.57 2.45 -3.94
N GLN A 25 4.64 3.57 -3.24
CA GLN A 25 4.14 4.86 -3.71
C GLN A 25 5.28 5.66 -4.32
N GLY A 26 5.23 5.91 -5.62
CA GLY A 26 6.11 6.87 -6.29
C GLY A 26 5.75 8.30 -5.92
N ILE A 27 6.75 9.15 -5.71
CA ILE A 27 6.60 10.58 -5.47
C ILE A 27 7.30 11.31 -6.62
N TYR A 28 6.50 11.94 -7.50
CA TYR A 28 7.01 12.60 -8.71
C TYR A 28 6.96 14.13 -8.64
N THR A 29 6.49 14.68 -7.52
CA THR A 29 6.42 16.11 -7.28
C THR A 29 7.57 16.55 -6.38
N GLU A 30 8.39 17.50 -6.85
CA GLU A 30 9.44 18.10 -6.04
C GLU A 30 8.85 18.75 -4.77
N GLN A 31 9.55 18.60 -3.65
CA GLN A 31 9.17 19.15 -2.34
C GLN A 31 7.78 18.70 -1.83
N ALA A 32 7.27 17.58 -2.34
CA ALA A 32 6.03 17.00 -1.85
C ALA A 32 6.13 16.69 -0.35
N LYS A 33 5.19 17.23 0.42
CA LYS A 33 5.07 16.97 1.86
C LYS A 33 4.02 15.91 2.17
N HIS A 34 3.16 15.60 1.19
CA HIS A 34 2.08 14.64 1.36
C HIS A 34 1.88 13.81 0.11
N ALA A 35 1.49 12.55 0.31
CA ALA A 35 1.05 11.64 -0.74
C ALA A 35 -0.34 11.10 -0.40
N SER A 36 -1.20 10.98 -1.42
CA SER A 36 -2.51 10.35 -1.28
C SER A 36 -2.42 8.92 -1.79
N VAL A 37 -2.38 7.95 -0.87
CA VAL A 37 -2.16 6.53 -1.20
C VAL A 37 -3.48 5.77 -1.02
N TYR A 38 -3.96 5.15 -2.09
CA TYR A 38 -5.05 4.18 -1.98
C TYR A 38 -4.50 2.80 -1.64
N PHE A 39 -4.99 2.22 -0.55
CA PHE A 39 -4.70 0.83 -0.22
C PHE A 39 -5.81 -0.07 -0.74
N PRO A 40 -5.49 -1.13 -1.51
CA PRO A 40 -6.47 -2.11 -1.96
C PRO A 40 -7.33 -2.69 -0.83
N ARG A 41 -8.60 -2.98 -1.13
CA ARG A 41 -9.59 -3.53 -0.19
C ARG A 41 -9.20 -4.88 0.41
N GLU A 42 -9.92 -5.24 1.47
CA GLU A 42 -9.90 -6.54 2.17
C GLU A 42 -8.63 -6.86 2.98
N GLN A 43 -7.57 -6.06 2.85
CA GLN A 43 -6.30 -6.27 3.55
C GLN A 43 -5.89 -5.05 4.39
N SER A 44 -5.16 -5.33 5.47
CA SER A 44 -4.41 -4.30 6.20
C SER A 44 -3.04 -4.10 5.55
N TRP A 45 -2.50 -2.90 5.68
CA TRP A 45 -1.22 -2.52 5.10
C TRP A 45 -0.32 -1.92 6.17
N TYR A 46 0.92 -2.39 6.24
CA TYR A 46 1.88 -2.00 7.25
C TYR A 46 2.95 -1.11 6.62
N ASP A 47 3.14 0.12 7.11
CA ASP A 47 4.31 0.91 6.74
C ASP A 47 5.56 0.23 7.29
N LEU A 48 6.45 -0.20 6.39
CA LEU A 48 7.66 -0.94 6.75
C LEU A 48 8.65 -0.13 7.60
N ARG A 49 8.56 1.20 7.59
CA ARG A 49 9.45 2.08 8.33
C ARG A 49 8.92 2.38 9.73
N THR A 50 7.61 2.66 9.84
CA THR A 50 7.01 3.13 11.09
C THR A 50 6.25 2.03 11.84
N GLY A 51 5.90 0.92 11.17
CA GLY A 51 5.04 -0.12 11.69
C GLY A 51 3.56 0.27 11.81
N VAL A 52 3.19 1.48 11.35
CA VAL A 52 1.81 1.95 11.36
C VAL A 52 0.95 1.10 10.42
N VAL A 53 -0.25 0.77 10.89
CA VAL A 53 -1.22 -0.03 10.13
C VAL A 53 -2.26 0.86 9.49
N TYR A 54 -2.46 0.68 8.19
CA TYR A 54 -3.47 1.34 7.37
C TYR A 54 -4.53 0.35 6.92
N LYS A 55 -5.79 0.75 7.06
CA LYS A 55 -6.93 -0.03 6.57
C LYS A 55 -7.04 0.12 5.04
N GLY A 56 -7.20 -1.00 4.34
CA GLY A 56 -7.51 -1.04 2.91
C GLY A 56 -8.91 -0.51 2.56
N GLY A 57 -9.11 -0.21 1.27
CA GLY A 57 -10.36 0.28 0.70
C GLY A 57 -10.63 1.76 0.85
N VAL A 58 -9.65 2.52 1.31
CA VAL A 58 -9.72 3.97 1.48
C VAL A 58 -8.39 4.60 1.08
N THR A 59 -8.45 5.87 0.68
CA THR A 59 -7.26 6.69 0.41
C THR A 59 -6.80 7.35 1.70
N HIS A 60 -5.53 7.18 2.04
CA HIS A 60 -4.89 7.83 3.17
C HIS A 60 -3.98 8.96 2.69
N LYS A 61 -3.99 10.07 3.42
CA LYS A 61 -3.03 11.16 3.21
C LYS A 61 -1.86 10.95 4.16
N LEU A 62 -0.70 10.68 3.59
CA LEU A 62 0.52 10.35 4.33
C LEU A 62 1.49 11.52 4.23
N GLU A 63 2.19 11.81 5.32
CA GLU A 63 3.34 12.72 5.29
C GLU A 63 4.53 12.02 4.64
N VAL A 64 5.15 12.69 3.67
CA VAL A 64 6.31 12.19 2.94
C VAL A 64 7.41 13.25 2.94
N THR A 65 8.64 12.77 2.84
CA THR A 65 9.85 13.59 2.73
C THR A 65 10.53 13.24 1.41
N GLU A 66 11.23 14.20 0.79
CA GLU A 66 11.93 13.97 -0.48
C GLU A 66 12.97 12.84 -0.42
N GLU A 67 13.48 12.55 0.78
CA GLU A 67 14.50 11.52 1.01
C GLU A 67 13.92 10.12 1.21
N THR A 68 12.60 9.91 1.10
CA THR A 68 12.01 8.59 1.34
C THR A 68 10.94 8.20 0.35
N ILE A 69 11.03 6.95 -0.13
CA ILE A 69 10.00 6.29 -0.93
C ILE A 69 9.14 5.46 0.05
N PRO A 70 7.84 5.76 0.19
CA PRO A 70 6.95 4.99 1.06
C PRO A 70 6.74 3.56 0.53
N VAL A 71 6.91 2.57 1.42
CA VAL A 71 6.72 1.15 1.11
C VAL A 71 5.84 0.50 2.17
N PHE A 72 4.83 -0.22 1.71
CA PHE A 72 3.82 -0.85 2.56
C PHE A 72 3.77 -2.35 2.31
N GLN A 73 3.80 -3.12 3.39
CA GLN A 73 3.65 -4.56 3.37
C GLN A 73 2.18 -4.92 3.54
N ARG A 74 1.64 -5.71 2.62
CA ARG A 74 0.33 -6.33 2.73
C ARG A 74 0.35 -7.31 3.89
N GLU A 75 -0.69 -7.27 4.71
CA GLU A 75 -0.94 -8.30 5.72
C GLU A 75 -0.92 -9.67 5.06
N LEU A 76 -0.05 -10.54 5.57
CA LEU A 76 -0.06 -11.93 5.18
C LEU A 76 -1.20 -12.59 5.96
N VAL A 77 -2.18 -13.11 5.23
CA VAL A 77 -3.14 -14.04 5.81
C VAL A 77 -2.31 -15.23 6.31
N CYS A 78 -2.20 -15.37 7.64
CA CYS A 78 -1.77 -16.63 8.22
C CYS A 78 -2.80 -17.68 7.78
N ILE A 79 -2.39 -18.55 6.87
CA ILE A 79 -3.20 -19.72 6.52
C ILE A 79 -3.33 -20.52 7.82
N HIS A 80 -4.54 -20.60 8.37
CA HIS A 80 -4.82 -21.52 9.46
C HIS A 80 -4.60 -22.93 8.90
N VAL A 81 -3.48 -23.55 9.24
CA VAL A 81 -3.27 -24.96 8.93
C VAL A 81 -4.01 -25.71 10.03
N ASP A 82 -5.25 -26.10 9.77
CA ASP A 82 -5.93 -27.11 10.59
C ASP A 82 -5.13 -28.41 10.47
N GLU A 83 -4.39 -28.74 11.53
CA GLU A 83 -3.72 -30.02 11.69
C GLU A 83 -4.79 -31.07 11.96
N LYS A 84 -4.93 -32.06 11.06
CA LYS A 84 -5.85 -33.19 11.21
C LYS A 84 -5.17 -34.40 11.83
#